data_AF-A0A392V8R4-F1
#
_entry.id   AF-A0A392V8R4-F1
#
_cell.length_a   1.000
_cell.length_b   1.000
_cell.length_c   1.000
_cell.angle_alpha   90.00
_cell.angle_beta   90.00
_cell.angle_gamma   90.00
#
_symmetry.space_group_name_H-M   'P 1'
#
loop_
_entity.id
_entity.type
_entity.pdbx_description
1 polymer ?
#
loop_
_entity_poly.entity_id
_entity_poly.type
_entity_poly.pdbx_seq_one_letter_code
_entity_poly.pdbx_strand_id
1 'polypeptide(L)' 'MLVRDTSKDIWDAMRRKYQGSTKVKCAHLQALKREFEVLAMKESESVDDYFA' A
#
# COMPACT_ATOMS: atom_id res chain seq x y z
N MET A 1 -20.23 17.95 15.79
CA MET A 1 -20.87 16.64 15.59
C MET A 1 -20.72 16.30 14.10
N LEU A 2 -19.73 15.47 13.75
CA LEU A 2 -19.53 15.07 12.35
C LEU A 2 -20.59 14.03 12.03
N VAL A 3 -21.65 14.44 11.33
CA VAL A 3 -22.67 13.53 10.80
C VAL A 3 -21.95 12.61 9.82
N ARG A 4 -21.95 11.30 10.14
CA ARG A 4 -21.25 10.22 9.41
C ARG A 4 -22.26 9.29 8.74
N ASP A 5 -23.38 9.82 8.28
CA ASP A 5 -24.52 8.99 7.85
C ASP A 5 -24.62 8.84 6.33
N THR A 6 -23.69 9.44 5.57
CA THR A 6 -23.66 9.32 4.11
C THR A 6 -22.34 8.77 3.62
N SER A 7 -22.38 7.81 2.68
CA SER A 7 -21.19 7.25 2.00
C SER A 7 -20.30 8.35 1.41
N LYS A 8 -20.89 9.49 1.04
CA LYS A 8 -20.19 10.68 0.54
C LYS A 8 -19.30 11.32 1.60
N ASP A 9 -19.75 11.42 2.85
CA ASP A 9 -18.98 12.04 3.92
C ASP A 9 -17.79 11.16 4.34
N ILE A 10 -17.99 9.83 4.34
CA ILE A 10 -16.92 8.85 4.55
C ILE A 10 -15.87 8.96 3.43
N TRP A 11 -16.33 9.02 2.18
CA TRP A 11 -15.46 9.17 1.01
C TRP A 11 -14.68 10.49 1.02
N ASP A 12 -15.31 11.59 1.37
CA ASP A 12 -14.66 12.91 1.44
C ASP A 12 -13.69 13.01 2.62
N ALA A 13 -13.97 12.34 3.75
CA ALA A 13 -13.03 12.22 4.85
C ALA A 13 -11.79 11.38 4.47
N MET A 14 -11.97 10.26 3.76
CA MET A 14 -10.86 9.50 3.19
C MET A 14 -10.07 10.37 2.21
N ARG A 15 -10.74 11.02 1.26
CA ARG A 15 -10.11 11.89 0.27
C ARG A 15 -9.27 12.98 0.93
N ARG A 16 -9.80 13.72 1.91
CA ARG A 16 -9.08 14.77 2.63
C ARG A 16 -7.88 14.23 3.42
N LYS A 17 -8.05 13.11 4.13
CA LYS A 17 -6.95 12.43 4.86
C LYS A 17 -5.81 12.02 3.93
N TYR A 18 -6.12 11.67 2.69
CA TYR A 18 -5.16 11.17 1.70
C TYR A 18 -4.79 12.20 0.60
N GLN A 19 -5.30 13.43 0.64
CA GLN A 19 -5.11 14.44 -0.41
C GLN A 19 -3.66 14.97 -0.51
N GLY A 20 -2.90 14.94 0.60
CA GLY A 20 -1.46 15.22 0.63
C GLY A 20 -0.57 13.97 0.46
N SER A 21 -1.20 12.79 0.34
CA SER A 21 -0.50 11.51 0.35
C SER A 21 -0.13 11.00 -1.03
N THR A 22 -0.38 11.70 -2.14
CA THR A 22 0.00 11.19 -3.47
C THR A 22 1.50 10.89 -3.54
N LYS A 23 2.35 11.79 -3.01
CA LYS A 23 3.80 11.54 -2.87
C LYS A 23 4.10 10.40 -1.91
N VAL A 24 3.38 10.29 -0.80
CA VAL A 24 3.58 9.22 0.21
C VAL A 24 3.17 7.86 -0.34
N LYS A 25 2.05 7.77 -1.05
CA LYS A 25 1.56 6.58 -1.76
C LYS A 25 2.50 6.20 -2.89
N CYS A 26 2.99 7.18 -3.67
CA CYS A 26 4.02 6.93 -4.68
C CYS A 26 5.32 6.43 -4.04
N ALA A 27 5.77 7.01 -2.94
CA ALA A 27 6.96 6.56 -2.21
C ALA A 27 6.79 5.15 -1.65
N HIS A 28 5.61 4.84 -1.07
CA HIS A 28 5.28 3.49 -0.61
C HIS A 28 5.26 2.48 -1.75
N LEU A 29 4.65 2.85 -2.88
CA LEU A 29 4.60 2.00 -4.08
C LEU A 29 6.00 1.80 -4.68
N GLN A 30 6.84 2.83 -4.68
CA GLN A 30 8.22 2.74 -5.14
C GLN A 30 9.08 1.87 -4.21
N ALA A 31 8.89 1.98 -2.89
CA ALA A 31 9.55 1.11 -1.93
C ALA A 31 9.16 -0.36 -2.16
N LEU A 32 7.87 -0.64 -2.28
CA LEU A 32 7.36 -1.99 -2.54
C LEU A 32 7.87 -2.56 -3.88
N LYS A 33 7.92 -1.74 -4.93
CA LYS A 33 8.49 -2.14 -6.23
C LYS A 33 9.98 -2.48 -6.11
N ARG A 34 10.75 -1.67 -5.39
CA ARG A 34 12.18 -1.91 -5.17
C ARG A 34 12.40 -3.20 -4.36
N GLU A 35 11.61 -3.42 -3.32
CA GLU A 35 11.66 -4.65 -2.52
C GLU A 35 11.34 -5.88 -3.38
N PHE A 36 10.37 -5.77 -4.29
CA PHE A 36 10.03 -6.84 -5.23
C PHE A 36 11.10 -7.08 -6.29
N GLU A 37 11.73 -6.03 -6.83
CA GLU A 37 12.82 -6.15 -7.80
C GLU A 37 14.05 -6.86 -7.23
N VAL A 38 14.30 -6.71 -5.93
CA VAL A 38 15.40 -7.41 -5.23
C VAL A 38 14.95 -8.71 -4.57
N LEU A 39 13.66 -9.05 -4.67
CA LEU A 39 13.14 -10.31 -4.16
C LEU A 39 13.61 -11.43 -5.07
N ALA A 40 14.54 -12.22 -4.57
CA ALA A 40 15.08 -13.38 -5.25
C ALA A 40 15.15 -14.55 -4.27
N MET A 41 14.85 -15.74 -4.80
CA MET A 41 15.05 -17.00 -4.08
C MET A 41 16.52 -17.17 -3.71
N LYS A 42 16.78 -17.72 -2.52
CA LYS A 42 18.14 -18.12 -2.17
C LYS A 42 18.49 -19.43 -2.88
N GLU A 43 19.78 -19.66 -3.15
CA GLU A 43 20.25 -20.88 -3.84
C GLU A 43 19.84 -22.18 -3.13
N SER A 44 19.64 -22.12 -1.82
CA SER A 44 19.25 -23.27 -0.98
C SER A 44 17.77 -23.28 -0.59
N GLU A 45 16.95 -22.36 -1.11
CA GLU A 45 15.53 -22.24 -0.79
C GLU A 45 14.71 -23.02 -1.81
N SER A 46 13.79 -23.87 -1.33
CA SER A 46 12.90 -24.59 -2.24
C SER A 46 11.81 -23.65 -2.76
N VAL A 47 11.21 -24.00 -3.90
CA VAL A 47 10.10 -23.23 -4.49
C VAL A 47 8.92 -23.16 -3.52
N ASP A 48 8.63 -24.25 -2.82
CA ASP A 48 7.54 -24.29 -1.84
C ASP A 48 7.81 -23.39 -0.64
N ASP A 49 9.07 -23.30 -0.16
CA ASP A 49 9.46 -22.42 0.94
C ASP A 49 9.40 -20.93 0.57
N TYR A 50 9.69 -20.59 -0.69
CA TYR A 50 9.66 -19.21 -1.18
C TYR A 50 8.24 -18.65 -1.39
N PHE A 51 7.26 -19.52 -1.69
CA PHE A 51 5.87 -19.13 -1.94
C PHE A 51 4.92 -19.32 -0.73
N ALA A 52 5.41 -19.85 0.39
CA ALA A 52 4.67 -20.03 1.64
C ALA A 52 4.46 -18.71 2.42
#